data_AF-A0A497S3K6-F1
#
_entry.id   AF-A0A497S3K6-F1
#
_cell.length_a   1.000
_cell.length_b   1.000
_cell.length_c   1.000
_cell.angle_alpha   90.00
_cell.angle_beta   90.00
_cell.angle_gamma   90.00
#
_symmetry.space_group_name_H-M   'P 1'
#
loop_
_entity.id
_entity.type
_entity.pdbx_description
1 polymer ?
#
loop_
_entity_poly.entity_id
_entity_poly.type
_entity_poly.pdbx_seq_one_letter_code
_entity_poly.pdbx_strand_id
1 'polypeptide(L)'
;MSIQKIREGQTPLLVPKFEKISKKNLVFYNPEMKLSRDISVILASVLKPRSYLDALAASGVRGIRIAKESEIDCKIVLNDINPRAIEFMEENAKINHVDVKIENEDANYLMLRYIKEGEKFDFIDIDPFGSPVRFIDNAIKCLKVEGFLGVTSTDTSALCGTYPKSCQKKYDAVSLRTDYYNELGLRILLGFISRCAFRNGYAVEPIFSHSTKHYFRVYLKLRKSKRELSENLENIMYIQHCFKCLNRSYRSLVDLKEKCECGNSFRNAGPLWTGKLADPEICKKMLKKVSELSENLEGKELERLIGLIMEEAEIVQPYFNIHKVYKKLERNVEAMNRVIEKLEKNGFKARRTHFSNFGIKTNASVFEIYQIL
;
A
#
# COMPACT_ATOMS: atom_id res chain seq x y z
N MET A 1 6.47 -19.16 -26.69
CA MET A 1 6.90 -18.16 -25.70
C MET A 1 8.22 -18.65 -25.12
N SER A 2 9.28 -17.85 -25.13
CA SER A 2 10.54 -18.28 -24.50
C SER A 2 10.39 -18.26 -22.98
N ILE A 3 10.91 -19.29 -22.32
CA ILE A 3 10.86 -19.47 -20.86
C ILE A 3 12.28 -19.28 -20.34
N GLN A 4 12.41 -18.70 -19.15
CA GLN A 4 13.68 -18.59 -18.44
C GLN A 4 13.54 -19.09 -17.01
N LYS A 5 14.61 -19.71 -16.51
CA LYS A 5 14.76 -20.02 -15.09
C LYS A 5 15.38 -18.82 -14.38
N ILE A 6 14.76 -18.40 -13.30
CA ILE A 6 15.28 -17.36 -12.40
C ILE A 6 15.26 -17.90 -10.97
N ARG A 7 15.86 -17.15 -10.05
CA ARG A 7 15.70 -17.35 -8.62
C ARG A 7 15.34 -16.01 -7.99
N GLU A 8 14.26 -15.99 -7.21
CA GLU A 8 13.89 -14.84 -6.40
C GLU A 8 13.79 -15.27 -4.93
N GLY A 9 14.56 -14.62 -4.06
CA GLY A 9 14.77 -15.12 -2.70
C GLY A 9 15.39 -16.52 -2.75
N GLN A 10 14.76 -17.48 -2.06
CA GLN A 10 15.19 -18.89 -2.07
C GLN A 10 14.43 -19.73 -3.10
N THR A 11 13.57 -19.11 -3.90
CA THR A 11 12.59 -19.77 -4.77
C THR A 11 13.05 -19.74 -6.23
N PRO A 12 13.56 -20.86 -6.78
CA PRO A 12 13.71 -21.04 -8.23
C PRO A 12 12.35 -21.03 -8.93
N LEU A 13 12.25 -20.32 -10.05
CA LEU A 13 11.02 -20.15 -10.81
C LEU A 13 11.28 -20.23 -12.31
N LEU A 14 10.35 -20.86 -13.02
CA LEU A 14 10.13 -20.70 -14.44
C LEU A 14 9.23 -19.48 -14.64
N VAL A 15 9.70 -18.56 -15.47
CA VAL A 15 8.93 -17.38 -15.86
C VAL A 15 9.05 -17.17 -17.37
N PRO A 16 8.06 -16.56 -18.00
CA PRO A 16 8.20 -16.12 -19.37
C PRO A 16 9.32 -15.08 -19.53
N LYS A 17 10.08 -15.21 -20.62
CA LYS A 17 11.11 -14.25 -21.00
C LYS A 17 10.47 -13.16 -21.87
N PHE A 18 10.66 -11.90 -21.48
CA PHE A 18 10.16 -10.74 -22.22
C PHE A 18 11.26 -9.70 -22.41
N GLU A 19 11.27 -9.04 -23.57
CA GLU A 19 12.08 -7.84 -23.79
C GLU A 19 11.44 -6.59 -23.16
N LYS A 20 10.11 -6.51 -23.18
CA LYS A 20 9.33 -5.44 -22.55
C LYS A 20 8.09 -5.98 -21.85
N ILE A 21 7.87 -5.50 -20.63
CA ILE A 21 6.78 -5.92 -19.76
C ILE A 21 5.52 -5.10 -20.09
N SER A 22 4.40 -5.75 -20.41
CA SER A 22 3.13 -5.07 -20.70
C SER A 22 1.91 -5.88 -20.27
N LYS A 23 0.74 -5.24 -20.17
CA LYS A 23 -0.55 -5.91 -19.90
C LYS A 23 -0.97 -6.92 -20.98
N LYS A 24 -0.35 -6.86 -22.17
CA LYS A 24 -0.61 -7.79 -23.28
C LYS A 24 0.18 -9.09 -23.16
N ASN A 25 1.13 -9.15 -22.22
CA ASN A 25 1.92 -10.35 -21.98
C ASN A 25 1.01 -11.42 -21.40
N LEU A 26 1.11 -12.64 -21.95
CA LEU A 26 0.20 -13.74 -21.63
C LEU A 26 0.31 -14.14 -20.14
N VAL A 27 1.51 -14.43 -19.66
CA VAL A 27 1.77 -14.73 -18.25
C VAL A 27 2.73 -13.68 -17.72
N PHE A 28 2.55 -13.20 -16.49
CA PHE A 28 3.32 -12.06 -16.00
C PHE A 28 4.34 -12.44 -14.92
N TYR A 29 5.51 -11.83 -15.05
CA TYR A 29 6.49 -11.70 -13.99
C TYR A 29 7.17 -10.33 -14.14
N ASN A 30 7.18 -9.55 -13.06
CA ASN A 30 7.93 -8.29 -13.01
C ASN A 30 9.02 -8.38 -11.92
N PRO A 31 10.31 -8.36 -12.29
CA PRO A 31 11.40 -8.37 -11.32
C PRO A 31 11.42 -7.10 -10.45
N GLU A 32 10.85 -5.98 -10.90
CA GLU A 32 10.78 -4.74 -10.10
C GLU A 32 9.86 -4.87 -8.88
N MET A 33 8.98 -5.89 -8.87
CA MET A 33 8.05 -6.19 -7.78
C MET A 33 8.65 -7.13 -6.72
N LYS A 34 9.94 -7.51 -6.83
CA LYS A 34 10.63 -8.37 -5.85
C LYS A 34 10.47 -7.85 -4.43
N LEU A 35 10.73 -6.56 -4.19
CA LEU A 35 10.61 -5.95 -2.85
C LEU A 35 9.18 -6.06 -2.29
N SER A 36 8.14 -5.92 -3.14
CA SER A 36 6.74 -6.12 -2.73
C SER A 36 6.48 -7.57 -2.27
N ARG A 37 7.09 -8.53 -2.96
CA ARG A 37 6.98 -9.96 -2.61
C ARG A 37 7.79 -10.32 -1.37
N ASP A 38 8.99 -9.76 -1.21
CA ASP A 38 9.78 -9.88 0.02
C ASP A 38 8.97 -9.39 1.24
N ILE A 39 8.33 -8.21 1.12
CA ILE A 39 7.43 -7.69 2.16
C ILE A 39 6.27 -8.65 2.45
N SER A 40 5.65 -9.23 1.41
CA SER A 40 4.54 -10.19 1.60
C SER A 40 4.98 -11.46 2.32
N VAL A 41 6.16 -12.00 2.01
CA VAL A 41 6.72 -13.17 2.71
C VAL A 41 6.94 -12.86 4.19
N ILE A 42 7.63 -11.75 4.49
CA ILE A 42 7.89 -11.32 5.87
C ILE A 42 6.58 -11.10 6.63
N LEU A 43 5.63 -10.39 6.02
CA LEU A 43 4.36 -10.10 6.65
C LEU A 43 3.56 -11.40 6.89
N ALA A 44 3.55 -12.34 5.96
CA ALA A 44 2.91 -13.64 6.14
C ALA A 44 3.52 -14.42 7.32
N SER A 45 4.85 -14.43 7.48
CA SER A 45 5.53 -15.04 8.63
C SER A 45 5.18 -14.38 9.96
N VAL A 46 4.95 -13.06 9.97
CA VAL A 46 4.55 -12.31 11.18
C VAL A 46 3.08 -12.56 11.52
N LEU A 47 2.20 -12.54 10.52
CA LEU A 47 0.75 -12.63 10.71
C LEU A 47 0.24 -14.07 10.85
N LYS A 48 0.96 -15.05 10.29
CA LYS A 48 0.67 -16.48 10.33
C LYS A 48 -0.78 -16.84 9.94
N PRO A 49 -1.26 -16.42 8.76
CA PRO A 49 -2.61 -16.77 8.31
C PRO A 49 -2.72 -18.29 8.08
N ARG A 50 -3.86 -18.89 8.43
CA ARG A 50 -4.12 -20.32 8.19
C ARG A 50 -4.61 -20.63 6.77
N SER A 51 -5.10 -19.61 6.07
CA SER A 51 -5.52 -19.72 4.67
C SER A 51 -5.19 -18.44 3.92
N TYR A 52 -4.60 -18.58 2.74
CA TYR A 52 -4.13 -17.47 1.91
C TYR A 52 -4.65 -17.64 0.49
N LEU A 53 -5.23 -16.58 -0.08
CA LEU A 53 -5.61 -16.51 -1.48
C LEU A 53 -4.72 -15.49 -2.21
N ASP A 54 -3.91 -15.96 -3.16
CA ASP A 54 -3.29 -15.13 -4.18
C ASP A 54 -4.25 -15.06 -5.39
N ALA A 55 -5.11 -14.03 -5.42
CA ALA A 55 -6.25 -14.01 -6.32
C ALA A 55 -5.89 -13.75 -7.79
N LEU A 56 -4.72 -13.14 -8.04
CA LEU A 56 -4.19 -12.80 -9.37
C LEU A 56 -2.71 -13.22 -9.45
N ALA A 57 -2.46 -14.52 -9.31
CA ALA A 57 -1.14 -15.08 -9.04
C ALA A 57 -0.18 -15.06 -10.24
N ALA A 58 -0.67 -14.94 -11.48
CA ALA A 58 0.14 -14.97 -12.70
C ALA A 58 1.11 -16.18 -12.73
N SER A 59 2.42 -15.97 -12.62
CA SER A 59 3.40 -17.06 -12.57
C SER A 59 3.38 -17.88 -11.26
N GLY A 60 2.56 -17.49 -10.27
CA GLY A 60 2.52 -18.08 -8.93
C GLY A 60 3.59 -17.56 -7.99
N VAL A 61 4.46 -16.64 -8.44
CA VAL A 61 5.67 -16.25 -7.71
C VAL A 61 5.40 -15.80 -6.27
N ARG A 62 4.32 -15.05 -6.00
CA ARG A 62 4.04 -14.54 -4.65
C ARG A 62 3.62 -15.67 -3.73
N GLY A 63 2.55 -16.39 -4.06
CA GLY A 63 2.06 -17.48 -3.22
C GLY A 63 3.06 -18.64 -3.07
N ILE A 64 3.85 -18.97 -4.11
CA ILE A 64 4.90 -20.00 -4.03
C ILE A 64 6.03 -19.57 -3.10
N ARG A 65 6.46 -18.30 -3.18
CA ARG A 65 7.45 -17.76 -2.23
C ARG A 65 6.92 -17.77 -0.81
N ILE A 66 5.64 -17.44 -0.60
CA ILE A 66 5.03 -17.54 0.74
C ILE A 66 5.05 -18.99 1.22
N ALA A 67 4.58 -19.95 0.41
CA ALA A 67 4.57 -21.37 0.75
C ALA A 67 5.97 -21.90 1.14
N LYS A 68 7.00 -21.44 0.43
CA LYS A 68 8.37 -21.91 0.63
C LYS A 68 9.12 -21.20 1.75
N GLU A 69 9.02 -19.88 1.82
CA GLU A 69 9.93 -19.03 2.58
C GLU A 69 9.33 -18.55 3.91
N SER A 70 8.01 -18.58 4.08
CA SER A 70 7.37 -17.97 5.26
C SER A 70 7.25 -18.88 6.49
N GLU A 71 7.54 -20.18 6.35
CA GLU A 71 7.49 -21.21 7.41
C GLU A 71 6.14 -21.27 8.15
N ILE A 72 5.04 -21.02 7.43
CA ILE A 72 3.69 -21.07 7.99
C ILE A 72 2.96 -22.35 7.55
N ASP A 73 2.18 -22.93 8.46
CA ASP A 73 1.19 -23.95 8.13
C ASP A 73 -0.07 -23.26 7.59
N CYS A 74 -0.21 -23.19 6.27
CA CYS A 74 -1.22 -22.39 5.58
C CYS A 74 -1.76 -23.10 4.34
N LYS A 75 -3.08 -23.18 4.20
CA LYS A 75 -3.75 -23.54 2.95
C LYS A 75 -3.60 -22.38 1.96
N ILE A 76 -2.71 -22.51 0.99
CA ILE A 76 -2.47 -21.49 -0.04
C ILE A 76 -3.23 -21.85 -1.32
N VAL A 77 -4.03 -20.90 -1.80
CA VAL A 77 -4.76 -20.97 -3.07
C VAL A 77 -4.17 -19.95 -4.02
N LEU A 78 -3.74 -20.40 -5.20
CA LEU A 78 -3.25 -19.57 -6.30
C LEU A 78 -4.31 -19.54 -7.41
N ASN A 79 -4.67 -18.36 -7.89
CA ASN A 79 -5.65 -18.21 -8.95
C ASN A 79 -5.17 -17.28 -10.05
N ASP A 80 -5.49 -17.62 -11.30
CA ASP A 80 -5.46 -16.66 -12.40
C ASP A 80 -6.51 -17.07 -13.45
N ILE A 81 -7.06 -16.09 -14.16
CA ILE A 81 -8.04 -16.34 -15.23
C ILE A 81 -7.38 -16.94 -16.48
N ASN A 82 -6.08 -16.70 -16.67
CA ASN A 82 -5.37 -17.21 -17.84
C ASN A 82 -4.94 -18.68 -17.64
N PRO A 83 -5.42 -19.64 -18.44
CA PRO A 83 -5.01 -21.05 -18.32
C PRO A 83 -3.49 -21.27 -18.48
N ARG A 84 -2.79 -20.40 -19.24
CA ARG A 84 -1.31 -20.50 -19.33
C ARG A 84 -0.61 -20.14 -18.03
N ALA A 85 -1.20 -19.27 -17.21
CA ALA A 85 -0.63 -18.93 -15.92
C ALA A 85 -0.64 -20.15 -14.98
N ILE A 86 -1.67 -20.99 -15.09
CA ILE A 86 -1.83 -22.25 -14.36
C ILE A 86 -0.67 -23.20 -14.63
N GLU A 87 -0.29 -23.38 -15.91
CA GLU A 87 0.87 -24.20 -16.28
C GLU A 87 2.15 -23.74 -15.55
N PHE A 88 2.38 -22.42 -15.45
CA PHE A 88 3.53 -21.91 -14.69
C PHE A 88 3.40 -22.14 -13.19
N MET A 89 2.21 -21.97 -12.61
CA MET A 89 1.99 -22.21 -11.19
C MET A 89 2.24 -23.67 -10.83
N GLU A 90 1.73 -24.62 -11.63
CA GLU A 90 1.92 -26.05 -11.42
C GLU A 90 3.39 -26.43 -11.48
N GLU A 91 4.09 -25.99 -12.53
CA GLU A 91 5.52 -26.30 -12.69
C GLU A 91 6.36 -25.63 -11.59
N ASN A 92 6.06 -24.39 -11.22
CA ASN A 92 6.77 -23.70 -10.14
C ASN A 92 6.49 -24.33 -8.77
N ALA A 93 5.27 -24.81 -8.52
CA ALA A 93 4.95 -25.55 -7.30
C ALA A 93 5.74 -26.86 -7.23
N LYS A 94 5.79 -27.63 -8.33
CA LYS A 94 6.58 -28.87 -8.44
C LYS A 94 8.07 -28.62 -8.20
N ILE A 95 8.66 -27.62 -8.86
CA ILE A 95 10.09 -27.27 -8.74
C ILE A 95 10.46 -26.91 -7.29
N ASN A 96 9.53 -26.33 -6.55
CA ASN A 96 9.76 -25.89 -5.17
C ASN A 96 9.29 -26.90 -4.12
N HIS A 97 8.69 -28.02 -4.52
CA HIS A 97 8.12 -29.03 -3.63
C HIS A 97 7.15 -28.43 -2.60
N VAL A 98 6.31 -27.48 -3.04
CA VAL A 98 5.29 -26.85 -2.19
C VAL A 98 3.90 -27.36 -2.52
N ASP A 99 3.09 -27.59 -1.49
CA ASP A 99 1.69 -27.96 -1.64
C ASP A 99 0.82 -26.71 -1.70
N VAL A 100 0.25 -26.44 -2.87
CA VAL A 100 -0.62 -25.28 -3.13
C VAL A 100 -1.82 -25.73 -3.96
N LYS A 101 -3.00 -25.18 -3.67
CA LYS A 101 -4.18 -25.39 -4.51
C LYS A 101 -4.17 -24.38 -5.64
N ILE A 102 -4.32 -24.85 -6.88
CA ILE A 102 -4.34 -23.98 -8.05
C ILE A 102 -5.76 -23.97 -8.64
N GLU A 103 -6.25 -22.77 -8.96
CA GLU A 103 -7.59 -22.50 -9.48
C GLU A 103 -7.48 -21.68 -10.77
N ASN A 104 -8.36 -21.92 -11.74
CA ASN A 104 -8.39 -21.19 -13.01
C ASN A 104 -9.71 -20.48 -13.22
N GLU A 105 -9.91 -19.37 -12.50
CA GLU A 105 -11.20 -18.67 -12.48
C GLU A 105 -11.01 -17.15 -12.55
N ASP A 106 -12.08 -16.44 -12.94
CA ASP A 106 -12.16 -15.01 -12.65
C ASP A 106 -12.12 -14.81 -11.12
N ALA A 107 -11.26 -13.90 -10.64
CA ALA A 107 -11.04 -13.71 -9.22
C ALA A 107 -12.32 -13.32 -8.44
N ASN A 108 -13.24 -12.56 -9.06
CA ASN A 108 -14.51 -12.24 -8.40
C ASN A 108 -15.42 -13.46 -8.33
N TYR A 109 -15.53 -14.22 -9.41
CA TYR A 109 -16.28 -15.47 -9.42
C TYR A 109 -15.73 -16.47 -8.39
N LEU A 110 -14.41 -16.65 -8.34
CA LEU A 110 -13.74 -17.52 -7.39
C LEU A 110 -14.10 -17.15 -5.94
N MET A 111 -13.95 -15.88 -5.57
CA MET A 111 -14.26 -15.42 -4.22
C MET A 111 -15.74 -15.63 -3.86
N LEU A 112 -16.66 -15.38 -4.80
CA LEU A 112 -18.09 -15.65 -4.59
C LEU A 112 -18.38 -17.15 -4.45
N ARG A 113 -17.69 -18.00 -5.21
CA ARG A 113 -17.80 -19.46 -5.11
C ARG A 113 -17.37 -19.96 -3.74
N TYR A 114 -16.20 -19.55 -3.24
CA TYR A 114 -15.74 -19.89 -1.89
C TYR A 114 -16.75 -19.43 -0.82
N ILE A 115 -17.27 -18.19 -0.92
CA ILE A 115 -18.31 -17.70 0.00
C ILE A 115 -19.55 -18.61 -0.02
N LYS A 116 -20.01 -19.01 -1.21
CA LYS A 116 -21.18 -19.91 -1.37
C LYS A 116 -20.93 -21.29 -0.79
N GLU A 117 -19.70 -21.78 -0.89
CA GLU A 117 -19.24 -23.04 -0.29
C GLU A 117 -19.02 -22.95 1.23
N GLY A 118 -19.22 -21.77 1.84
CA GLY A 118 -19.01 -21.55 3.27
C GLY A 118 -17.53 -21.41 3.66
N GLU A 119 -16.63 -21.32 2.68
CA GLU A 119 -15.20 -21.12 2.87
C GLU A 119 -14.83 -19.64 2.78
N LYS A 120 -13.86 -19.23 3.61
CA LYS A 120 -13.32 -17.87 3.67
C LYS A 120 -11.83 -17.92 3.96
N PHE A 121 -11.12 -16.83 3.66
CA PHE A 121 -9.67 -16.77 3.83
C PHE A 121 -9.25 -15.90 5.02
N ASP A 122 -8.15 -16.29 5.67
CA ASP A 122 -7.48 -15.47 6.68
C ASP A 122 -6.67 -14.34 6.04
N PHE A 123 -6.18 -14.55 4.81
CA PHE A 123 -5.49 -13.53 4.03
C PHE A 123 -5.94 -13.59 2.56
N ILE A 124 -6.27 -12.44 1.97
CA ILE A 124 -6.50 -12.31 0.52
C ILE A 124 -5.55 -11.26 -0.04
N ASP A 125 -4.88 -11.61 -1.15
CA ASP A 125 -4.01 -10.72 -1.91
C ASP A 125 -4.64 -10.33 -3.25
N ILE A 126 -4.81 -9.03 -3.44
CA ILE A 126 -5.31 -8.41 -4.67
C ILE A 126 -4.16 -7.61 -5.31
N ASP A 127 -3.46 -8.23 -6.27
CA ASP A 127 -2.33 -7.61 -7.00
C ASP A 127 -2.58 -7.47 -8.52
N PRO A 128 -3.54 -6.63 -8.96
CA PRO A 128 -3.90 -6.54 -10.36
C PRO A 128 -3.08 -5.52 -11.14
N PHE A 129 -3.21 -5.58 -12.47
CA PHE A 129 -2.74 -4.53 -13.35
C PHE A 129 -3.59 -3.26 -13.33
N GLY A 130 -3.13 -2.27 -12.59
CA GLY A 130 -3.71 -0.93 -12.54
C GLY A 130 -4.55 -0.78 -11.30
N SER A 131 -5.87 -0.74 -11.48
CA SER A 131 -6.80 -0.44 -10.39
C SER A 131 -7.36 -1.72 -9.77
N PRO A 132 -7.36 -1.85 -8.42
CA PRO A 132 -7.92 -2.99 -7.72
C PRO A 132 -9.43 -2.90 -7.45
N VAL A 133 -10.03 -1.74 -7.75
CA VAL A 133 -11.41 -1.35 -7.41
C VAL A 133 -12.44 -2.47 -7.62
N ARG A 134 -12.39 -3.16 -8.76
CA ARG A 134 -13.38 -4.19 -9.12
C ARG A 134 -13.37 -5.47 -8.26
N PHE A 135 -12.34 -5.66 -7.45
CA PHE A 135 -12.15 -6.87 -6.64
C PHE A 135 -12.41 -6.64 -5.15
N ILE A 136 -12.40 -5.38 -4.70
CA ILE A 136 -12.36 -5.03 -3.28
C ILE A 136 -13.60 -5.51 -2.53
N ASP A 137 -14.81 -5.28 -3.06
CA ASP A 137 -16.05 -5.69 -2.38
C ASP A 137 -16.13 -7.21 -2.16
N ASN A 138 -15.73 -8.02 -3.15
CA ASN A 138 -15.74 -9.47 -3.01
C ASN A 138 -14.61 -9.99 -2.11
N ALA A 139 -13.43 -9.36 -2.15
CA ALA A 139 -12.34 -9.68 -1.23
C ALA A 139 -12.77 -9.46 0.22
N ILE A 140 -13.39 -8.31 0.52
CA ILE A 140 -13.90 -8.00 1.87
C ILE A 140 -14.92 -9.04 2.34
N LYS A 141 -15.85 -9.46 1.48
CA LYS A 141 -16.86 -10.48 1.82
C LYS A 141 -16.24 -11.87 2.05
N CYS A 142 -15.20 -12.21 1.30
CA CYS A 142 -14.52 -13.51 1.33
C CYS A 142 -13.48 -13.63 2.45
N LEU A 143 -13.17 -12.53 3.13
CA LEU A 143 -12.31 -12.55 4.33
C LEU A 143 -13.07 -13.07 5.56
N LYS A 144 -12.36 -13.84 6.37
CA LYS A 144 -12.76 -14.11 7.76
C LYS A 144 -12.74 -12.81 8.57
N VAL A 145 -13.53 -12.79 9.63
CA VAL A 145 -13.43 -11.72 10.64
C VAL A 145 -12.02 -11.72 11.22
N GLU A 146 -11.42 -10.55 11.43
CA GLU A 146 -10.00 -10.37 11.79
C GLU A 146 -8.98 -10.79 10.72
N GLY A 147 -9.44 -11.16 9.51
CA GLY A 147 -8.58 -11.50 8.38
C GLY A 147 -7.85 -10.29 7.79
N PHE A 148 -6.93 -10.56 6.87
CA PHE A 148 -6.01 -9.58 6.31
C PHE A 148 -6.20 -9.41 4.80
N LEU A 149 -6.10 -8.17 4.34
CA LEU A 149 -6.22 -7.81 2.93
C LEU A 149 -4.94 -7.13 2.45
N GLY A 150 -4.23 -7.75 1.51
CA GLY A 150 -3.18 -7.10 0.74
C GLY A 150 -3.75 -6.52 -0.56
N VAL A 151 -3.50 -5.25 -0.86
CA VAL A 151 -3.97 -4.61 -2.09
C VAL A 151 -2.84 -3.82 -2.76
N THR A 152 -2.58 -4.10 -4.03
CA THR A 152 -1.71 -3.29 -4.89
C THR A 152 -2.54 -2.41 -5.81
N SER A 153 -2.07 -1.19 -6.05
CA SER A 153 -2.50 -0.40 -7.21
C SER A 153 -1.30 0.15 -7.96
N THR A 154 -1.25 -0.11 -9.28
CA THR A 154 -0.30 0.52 -10.20
C THR A 154 -0.93 1.70 -10.97
N ASP A 155 -2.18 2.08 -10.66
CA ASP A 155 -2.90 3.21 -11.25
C ASP A 155 -2.50 4.55 -10.61
N THR A 156 -1.19 4.74 -10.42
CA THR A 156 -0.63 5.93 -9.76
C THR A 156 -0.94 7.21 -10.53
N SER A 157 -1.05 7.17 -11.86
CA SER A 157 -1.40 8.36 -12.64
C SER A 157 -2.79 8.93 -12.31
N ALA A 158 -3.77 8.09 -11.98
CA ALA A 158 -5.06 8.55 -11.50
C ALA A 158 -4.95 9.10 -10.07
N LEU A 159 -4.40 8.30 -9.17
CA LEU A 159 -4.33 8.58 -7.73
C LEU A 159 -3.44 9.80 -7.39
N CYS A 160 -2.35 10.02 -8.12
CA CYS A 160 -1.40 11.13 -7.92
C CYS A 160 -1.80 12.44 -8.62
N GLY A 161 -2.98 12.50 -9.26
CA GLY A 161 -3.50 13.74 -9.85
C GLY A 161 -3.03 14.07 -11.27
N THR A 162 -2.38 13.14 -11.99
CA THR A 162 -2.11 13.32 -13.43
C THR A 162 -3.41 13.25 -14.25
N TYR A 163 -4.30 12.31 -13.90
CA TYR A 163 -5.61 12.15 -14.53
C TYR A 163 -6.75 12.18 -13.49
N PRO A 164 -7.12 13.36 -12.96
CA PRO A 164 -8.08 13.46 -11.85
C PRO A 164 -9.48 12.93 -12.20
N LYS A 165 -9.94 13.07 -13.46
CA LYS A 165 -11.21 12.47 -13.91
C LYS A 165 -11.19 10.93 -13.87
N SER A 166 -10.02 10.32 -14.10
CA SER A 166 -9.85 8.86 -13.95
C SER A 166 -9.94 8.47 -12.48
N CYS A 167 -9.36 9.28 -11.58
CA CYS A 167 -9.47 9.07 -10.14
C CYS A 167 -10.93 9.11 -9.66
N GLN A 168 -11.68 10.13 -10.08
CA GLN A 168 -13.10 10.28 -9.75
C GLN A 168 -13.92 9.07 -10.22
N LYS A 169 -13.74 8.62 -11.47
CA LYS A 169 -14.48 7.49 -12.04
C LYS A 169 -14.22 6.15 -11.35
N LYS A 170 -13.01 5.94 -10.82
CA LYS A 170 -12.58 4.64 -10.29
C LYS A 170 -12.64 4.57 -8.76
N TYR A 171 -12.26 5.65 -8.08
CA TYR A 171 -12.06 5.68 -6.63
C TYR A 171 -13.09 6.58 -5.93
N ASP A 172 -14.06 7.16 -6.64
CA ASP A 172 -15.06 8.08 -6.08
C ASP A 172 -14.41 9.20 -5.25
N ALA A 173 -13.29 9.74 -5.75
CA ALA A 173 -12.47 10.72 -5.05
C ALA A 173 -11.77 11.69 -6.02
N VAL A 174 -11.49 12.90 -5.55
CA VAL A 174 -10.71 13.91 -6.27
C VAL A 174 -9.25 13.80 -5.86
N SER A 175 -8.35 13.60 -6.82
CA SER A 175 -6.91 13.70 -6.61
C SER A 175 -6.36 15.07 -6.99
N LEU A 176 -5.23 15.45 -6.38
CA LEU A 176 -4.51 16.69 -6.67
C LEU A 176 -3.03 16.39 -6.91
N ARG A 177 -2.42 17.12 -7.85
CA ARG A 177 -0.98 17.06 -8.11
C ARG A 177 -0.20 18.00 -7.18
N THR A 178 -0.21 17.65 -5.89
CA THR A 178 0.48 18.40 -4.82
C THR A 178 1.97 18.05 -4.75
N ASP A 179 2.72 18.62 -3.82
CA ASP A 179 4.10 18.22 -3.52
C ASP A 179 4.21 16.88 -2.75
N TYR A 180 3.07 16.35 -2.28
CA TYR A 180 2.91 15.10 -1.54
C TYR A 180 1.98 14.11 -2.25
N TYR A 181 1.94 14.17 -3.59
CA TYR A 181 0.99 13.42 -4.40
C TYR A 181 1.05 11.89 -4.19
N ASN A 182 2.22 11.33 -3.84
CA ASN A 182 2.36 9.90 -3.55
C ASN A 182 1.57 9.50 -2.30
N GLU A 183 1.72 10.27 -1.21
CA GLU A 183 0.98 10.02 0.02
C GLU A 183 -0.52 10.28 -0.18
N LEU A 184 -0.86 11.36 -0.91
CA LEU A 184 -2.25 11.66 -1.24
C LEU A 184 -2.90 10.50 -2.00
N GLY A 185 -2.21 9.95 -3.01
CA GLY A 185 -2.71 8.83 -3.80
C GLY A 185 -2.92 7.56 -2.97
N LEU A 186 -1.97 7.23 -2.08
CA LEU A 186 -2.12 6.09 -1.16
C LEU A 186 -3.32 6.28 -0.22
N ARG A 187 -3.51 7.48 0.33
CA ARG A 187 -4.64 7.80 1.21
C ARG A 187 -5.99 7.76 0.48
N ILE A 188 -6.03 8.11 -0.80
CA ILE A 188 -7.24 7.94 -1.63
C ILE A 188 -7.55 6.45 -1.82
N LEU A 189 -6.54 5.61 -2.11
CA LEU A 189 -6.73 4.16 -2.22
C LEU A 189 -7.30 3.58 -0.91
N LEU A 190 -6.70 3.94 0.23
CA LEU A 190 -7.20 3.53 1.55
C LEU A 190 -8.63 4.03 1.83
N GLY A 191 -8.93 5.28 1.49
CA GLY A 191 -10.27 5.84 1.67
C GLY A 191 -11.32 5.17 0.79
N PHE A 192 -10.95 4.70 -0.41
CA PHE A 192 -11.82 3.87 -1.24
C PHE A 192 -12.07 2.50 -0.59
N ILE A 193 -11.03 1.78 -0.20
CA ILE A 193 -11.16 0.45 0.41
C ILE A 193 -11.97 0.51 1.71
N SER A 194 -11.74 1.53 2.53
CA SER A 194 -12.46 1.74 3.79
C SER A 194 -13.96 1.94 3.56
N ARG A 195 -14.34 2.74 2.56
CA ARG A 195 -15.76 2.92 2.20
C ARG A 195 -16.38 1.63 1.66
N CYS A 196 -15.66 0.82 0.88
CA CYS A 196 -16.12 -0.52 0.52
C CYS A 196 -16.35 -1.39 1.76
N ALA A 197 -15.44 -1.36 2.75
CA ALA A 197 -15.58 -2.12 3.99
C ALA A 197 -16.82 -1.70 4.78
N PHE A 198 -17.06 -0.41 4.95
CA PHE A 198 -18.22 0.11 5.69
C PHE A 198 -19.55 -0.35 5.08
N ARG A 199 -19.67 -0.33 3.74
CA ARG A 199 -20.87 -0.83 3.04
C ARG A 199 -21.15 -2.31 3.31
N ASN A 200 -20.12 -3.07 3.67
CA ASN A 200 -20.22 -4.48 4.03
C ASN A 200 -20.28 -4.72 5.55
N GLY A 201 -20.35 -3.67 6.37
CA GLY A 201 -20.44 -3.77 7.83
C GLY A 201 -19.10 -4.04 8.53
N TYR A 202 -17.98 -3.67 7.90
CA TYR A 202 -16.63 -3.85 8.44
C TYR A 202 -15.84 -2.55 8.49
N ALA A 203 -14.88 -2.46 9.39
CA ALA A 203 -13.80 -1.48 9.37
C ALA A 203 -12.49 -2.13 8.87
N VAL A 204 -11.52 -1.32 8.45
CA VAL A 204 -10.21 -1.80 7.98
C VAL A 204 -9.09 -0.95 8.56
N GLU A 205 -8.17 -1.60 9.26
CA GLU A 205 -7.03 -0.92 9.88
C GLU A 205 -5.78 -1.12 9.03
N PRO A 206 -5.10 -0.04 8.58
CA PRO A 206 -3.81 -0.17 7.90
C PRO A 206 -2.74 -0.68 8.86
N ILE A 207 -2.22 -1.88 8.60
CA ILE A 207 -1.15 -2.49 9.40
C ILE A 207 0.23 -2.22 8.80
N PHE A 208 0.31 -2.07 7.48
CA PHE A 208 1.52 -1.67 6.77
C PHE A 208 1.15 -1.11 5.41
N SER A 209 1.68 0.04 5.02
CA SER A 209 1.41 0.61 3.70
C SER A 209 2.66 1.29 3.16
N HIS A 210 2.88 1.17 1.85
CA HIS A 210 4.02 1.79 1.20
C HIS A 210 3.72 2.26 -0.21
N SER A 211 4.41 3.34 -0.59
CA SER A 211 4.58 3.77 -1.97
C SER A 211 6.00 3.47 -2.41
N THR A 212 6.17 2.61 -3.41
CA THR A 212 7.51 2.24 -3.90
C THR A 212 7.52 2.27 -5.41
N LYS A 213 8.46 3.02 -5.99
CA LYS A 213 8.57 3.24 -7.44
C LYS A 213 7.24 3.73 -8.04
N HIS A 214 6.52 2.87 -8.75
CA HIS A 214 5.32 3.21 -9.51
C HIS A 214 4.06 2.47 -9.05
N TYR A 215 4.05 1.97 -7.80
CA TYR A 215 2.88 1.32 -7.22
C TYR A 215 2.65 1.72 -5.77
N PHE A 216 1.39 1.60 -5.36
CA PHE A 216 0.94 1.65 -3.98
C PHE A 216 0.61 0.26 -3.50
N ARG A 217 0.96 -0.04 -2.26
CA ARG A 217 0.62 -1.30 -1.61
C ARG A 217 0.14 -1.02 -0.20
N VAL A 218 -0.99 -1.61 0.16
CA VAL A 218 -1.57 -1.52 1.50
C VAL A 218 -1.85 -2.92 2.02
N TYR A 219 -1.61 -3.11 3.30
CA TYR A 219 -1.98 -4.30 4.05
C TYR A 219 -2.90 -3.86 5.16
N LEU A 220 -4.08 -4.46 5.20
CA LEU A 220 -5.18 -4.05 6.07
C LEU A 220 -5.62 -5.23 6.93
N LYS A 221 -6.06 -4.95 8.15
CA LYS A 221 -6.74 -5.94 9.00
C LYS A 221 -8.22 -5.59 9.09
N LEU A 222 -9.08 -6.58 8.83
CA LEU A 222 -10.53 -6.42 8.88
C LEU A 222 -11.01 -6.36 10.33
N ARG A 223 -12.04 -5.56 10.61
CA ARG A 223 -12.65 -5.33 11.92
C ARG A 223 -14.16 -5.36 11.85
N LYS A 224 -14.83 -5.82 12.91
CA LYS A 224 -16.29 -5.97 12.97
C LYS A 224 -16.95 -5.36 14.22
N SER A 225 -16.26 -4.53 15.00
CA SER A 225 -16.90 -3.87 16.15
C SER A 225 -17.55 -2.54 15.76
N LYS A 226 -18.70 -2.22 16.36
CA LYS A 226 -19.38 -0.92 16.14
C LYS A 226 -18.47 0.27 16.46
N ARG A 227 -17.66 0.15 17.52
CA ARG A 227 -16.70 1.18 17.95
C ARG A 227 -15.67 1.46 16.86
N GLU A 228 -15.05 0.40 16.33
CA GLU A 228 -14.03 0.54 15.27
C GLU A 228 -14.62 1.10 13.98
N LEU A 229 -15.86 0.73 13.64
CA LEU A 229 -16.57 1.33 12.50
C LEU A 229 -16.74 2.84 12.66
N SER A 230 -17.18 3.30 13.84
CA SER A 230 -17.32 4.72 14.13
C SER A 230 -15.97 5.45 14.07
N GLU A 231 -14.94 4.91 14.73
CA GLU A 231 -13.57 5.49 14.72
C GLU A 231 -12.98 5.53 13.29
N ASN A 232 -13.18 4.47 12.49
CA ASN A 232 -12.71 4.44 11.11
C ASN A 232 -13.48 5.42 10.21
N LEU A 233 -14.76 5.66 10.47
CA LEU A 233 -15.56 6.60 9.69
C LEU A 233 -15.06 8.04 9.86
N GLU A 234 -14.64 8.40 11.07
CA GLU A 234 -14.02 9.71 11.35
C GLU A 234 -12.74 9.94 10.55
N ASN A 235 -12.04 8.86 10.19
CA ASN A 235 -10.82 8.94 9.38
C ASN A 235 -11.10 9.20 7.88
N ILE A 236 -12.36 9.22 7.44
CA ILE A 236 -12.73 9.59 6.06
C ILE A 236 -13.01 11.08 5.97
N MET A 237 -12.03 11.82 5.45
CA MET A 237 -12.08 13.27 5.33
C MET A 237 -11.57 13.75 3.98
N TYR A 238 -11.57 15.06 3.79
CA TYR A 238 -10.93 15.75 2.69
C TYR A 238 -9.65 16.41 3.16
N ILE A 239 -8.72 16.63 2.24
CA ILE A 239 -7.60 17.54 2.47
C ILE A 239 -7.77 18.80 1.64
N GLN A 240 -7.71 19.94 2.30
CA GLN A 240 -7.64 21.23 1.66
C GLN A 240 -6.16 21.61 1.47
N HIS A 241 -5.78 22.03 0.27
CA HIS A 241 -4.41 22.46 -0.04
C HIS A 241 -4.40 23.80 -0.75
N CYS A 242 -3.59 24.73 -0.24
CA CYS A 242 -3.34 26.01 -0.88
C CYS A 242 -2.03 25.96 -1.68
N PHE A 243 -2.13 26.00 -3.00
CA PHE A 243 -0.95 25.99 -3.88
C PHE A 243 -0.09 27.26 -3.79
N LYS A 244 -0.60 28.36 -3.21
CA LYS A 244 0.16 29.61 -3.05
C LYS A 244 1.12 29.56 -1.87
N CYS A 245 0.66 29.14 -0.69
CA CYS A 245 1.44 29.14 0.56
C CYS A 245 1.75 27.74 1.10
N LEU A 246 1.39 26.69 0.37
CA LEU A 246 1.60 25.29 0.77
C LEU A 246 0.87 24.89 2.07
N ASN A 247 -0.08 25.71 2.55
CA ASN A 247 -0.92 25.34 3.69
C ASN A 247 -1.81 24.15 3.33
N ARG A 248 -1.99 23.24 4.29
CA ARG A 248 -2.82 22.06 4.12
C ARG A 248 -3.46 21.65 5.45
N SER A 249 -4.71 21.21 5.40
CA SER A 249 -5.41 20.69 6.58
C SER A 249 -6.44 19.65 6.19
N TYR A 250 -6.65 18.67 7.08
CA TYR A 250 -7.78 17.76 6.97
C TYR A 250 -9.06 18.45 7.44
N ARG A 251 -10.17 18.20 6.74
CA ARG A 251 -11.50 18.74 7.03
C ARG A 251 -12.56 17.71 6.69
N SER A 252 -13.62 17.69 7.50
CA SER A 252 -14.86 17.02 7.13
C SER A 252 -15.50 17.72 5.92
N LEU A 253 -16.49 17.10 5.30
CA LEU A 253 -17.23 17.72 4.19
C LEU A 253 -17.91 19.03 4.60
N VAL A 254 -18.43 19.09 5.83
CA VAL A 254 -19.19 20.25 6.33
C VAL A 254 -18.28 21.40 6.78
N ASP A 255 -17.01 21.12 7.06
CA ASP A 255 -16.02 22.11 7.56
C ASP A 255 -15.09 22.65 6.45
N LEU A 256 -15.40 22.39 5.18
CA LEU A 256 -14.59 22.87 4.06
C LEU A 256 -14.63 24.40 3.99
N LYS A 257 -13.45 25.02 3.92
CA LYS A 257 -13.30 26.47 3.75
C LYS A 257 -12.99 26.83 2.31
N GLU A 258 -13.57 27.91 1.79
CA GLU A 258 -13.23 28.38 0.44
C GLU A 258 -11.83 29.00 0.35
N LYS A 259 -11.46 29.77 1.39
CA LYS A 259 -10.25 30.58 1.43
C LYS A 259 -9.26 30.06 2.47
N CYS A 260 -7.99 30.08 2.08
CA CYS A 260 -6.85 29.94 2.96
C CYS A 260 -6.58 31.25 3.70
N GLU A 261 -5.91 31.15 4.84
CA GLU A 261 -5.45 32.30 5.65
C GLU A 261 -4.58 33.30 4.87
N CYS A 262 -3.94 32.87 3.76
CA CYS A 262 -3.20 33.77 2.88
C CYS A 262 -4.07 34.47 1.81
N GLY A 263 -5.40 34.39 1.92
CA GLY A 263 -6.38 34.97 0.98
C GLY A 263 -6.61 34.19 -0.32
N ASN A 264 -5.79 33.18 -0.62
CA ASN A 264 -5.96 32.35 -1.83
C ASN A 264 -6.97 31.22 -1.60
N SER A 265 -7.58 30.73 -2.67
CA SER A 265 -8.56 29.64 -2.56
C SER A 265 -7.90 28.30 -2.24
N PHE A 266 -8.57 27.49 -1.42
CA PHE A 266 -8.20 26.09 -1.22
C PHE A 266 -8.59 25.24 -2.44
N ARG A 267 -7.83 24.17 -2.67
CA ARG A 267 -8.21 23.05 -3.52
C ARG A 267 -8.43 21.82 -2.65
N ASN A 268 -9.50 21.07 -2.92
CA ASN A 268 -9.88 19.93 -2.10
C ASN A 268 -9.52 18.63 -2.82
N ALA A 269 -8.96 17.67 -2.08
CA ALA A 269 -8.81 16.28 -2.50
C ALA A 269 -9.53 15.36 -1.50
N GLY A 270 -9.97 14.19 -1.99
CA GLY A 270 -10.71 13.20 -1.20
C GLY A 270 -12.09 12.88 -1.77
N PRO A 271 -12.93 12.13 -1.03
CA PRO A 271 -12.66 11.63 0.32
C PRO A 271 -11.45 10.67 0.36
N LEU A 272 -10.69 10.71 1.45
CA LEU A 272 -9.45 9.94 1.64
C LEU A 272 -9.29 9.52 3.11
N TRP A 273 -8.36 8.60 3.35
CA TRP A 273 -7.99 8.14 4.68
C TRP A 273 -7.01 9.10 5.38
N THR A 274 -7.36 9.56 6.58
CA THR A 274 -6.55 10.49 7.39
C THR A 274 -5.86 9.85 8.57
N GLY A 275 -6.19 8.60 8.90
CA GLY A 275 -5.57 7.86 10.01
C GLY A 275 -4.14 7.41 9.72
N LYS A 276 -3.63 6.55 10.62
CA LYS A 276 -2.32 5.90 10.50
C LYS A 276 -2.23 5.05 9.23
N LEU A 277 -1.02 4.92 8.70
CA LEU A 277 -0.73 4.15 7.48
C LEU A 277 -0.06 2.79 7.77
N ALA A 278 0.44 2.61 8.99
CA ALA A 278 1.08 1.39 9.46
C ALA A 278 0.92 1.26 10.98
N ASP A 279 1.04 0.03 11.46
CA ASP A 279 1.10 -0.30 12.88
C ASP A 279 2.58 -0.46 13.29
N PRO A 280 3.12 0.40 14.19
CA PRO A 280 4.50 0.32 14.64
C PRO A 280 4.89 -1.03 15.25
N GLU A 281 3.97 -1.71 15.94
CA GLU A 281 4.25 -3.02 16.55
C GLU A 281 4.35 -4.13 15.50
N ILE A 282 3.56 -4.04 14.42
CA ILE A 282 3.73 -4.93 13.27
C ILE A 282 5.06 -4.65 12.57
N CYS A 283 5.40 -3.39 12.32
CA CYS A 283 6.69 -3.02 11.74
C CYS A 283 7.87 -3.57 12.56
N LYS A 284 7.81 -3.47 13.89
CA LYS A 284 8.83 -3.99 14.81
C LYS A 284 8.99 -5.51 14.68
N LYS A 285 7.87 -6.25 14.60
CA LYS A 285 7.89 -7.71 14.36
C LYS A 285 8.48 -8.05 12.99
N MET A 286 8.16 -7.25 11.96
CA MET A 286 8.73 -7.43 10.62
C MET A 286 10.25 -7.19 10.62
N LEU A 287 10.74 -6.12 11.26
CA LEU A 287 12.19 -5.85 11.39
C LEU A 287 12.91 -7.00 12.08
N LYS A 288 12.33 -7.56 13.15
CA LYS A 288 12.89 -8.74 13.82
C LYS A 288 13.00 -9.92 12.84
N LYS A 289 11.94 -10.23 12.09
CA LYS A 289 11.98 -11.35 11.12
C LYS A 289 12.98 -11.10 9.98
N VAL A 290 13.14 -9.85 9.53
CA VAL A 290 14.16 -9.48 8.53
C VAL A 290 15.57 -9.75 9.05
N SER A 291 15.85 -9.37 10.32
CA SER A 291 17.15 -9.61 10.94
C SER A 291 17.48 -11.10 11.12
N GLU A 292 16.46 -11.95 11.30
CA GLU A 292 16.63 -13.41 11.37
C GLU A 292 16.94 -14.03 9.99
N LEU A 293 16.58 -13.36 8.89
CA LEU A 293 16.62 -13.91 7.53
C LEU A 293 17.79 -13.39 6.67
N SER A 294 18.50 -12.33 7.07
CA SER A 294 19.43 -11.66 6.14
C SER A 294 20.74 -11.12 6.76
N GLU A 295 21.86 -11.53 6.15
CA GLU A 295 23.15 -10.81 6.17
C GLU A 295 23.44 -10.07 4.83
N ASN A 296 22.52 -10.10 3.86
CA ASN A 296 22.75 -9.63 2.49
C ASN A 296 22.24 -8.19 2.23
N LEU A 297 22.71 -7.57 1.14
CA LEU A 297 22.34 -6.19 0.76
C LEU A 297 20.83 -5.99 0.55
N GLU A 298 20.12 -7.02 0.10
CA GLU A 298 18.68 -6.96 -0.14
C GLU A 298 17.88 -6.83 1.17
N GLY A 299 18.30 -7.54 2.23
CA GLY A 299 17.70 -7.39 3.56
C GLY A 299 17.86 -5.98 4.11
N LYS A 300 18.98 -5.29 3.81
CA LYS A 300 19.22 -3.91 4.24
C LYS A 300 18.27 -2.91 3.60
N GLU A 301 17.90 -3.09 2.33
CA GLU A 301 16.89 -2.22 1.68
C GLU A 301 15.52 -2.39 2.33
N LEU A 302 15.13 -3.65 2.60
CA LEU A 302 13.87 -3.98 3.25
C LEU A 302 13.81 -3.46 4.69
N GLU A 303 14.86 -3.69 5.47
CA GLU A 303 15.00 -3.20 6.84
C GLU A 303 14.90 -1.67 6.89
N ARG A 304 15.61 -0.97 5.98
CA ARG A 304 15.55 0.48 5.89
C ARG A 304 14.14 0.99 5.56
N LEU A 305 13.43 0.34 4.63
CA LEU A 305 12.08 0.74 4.28
C LEU A 305 11.12 0.55 5.45
N ILE A 306 11.15 -0.61 6.11
CA ILE A 306 10.27 -0.92 7.24
C ILE A 306 10.58 0.03 8.41
N GLY A 307 11.86 0.28 8.71
CA GLY A 307 12.28 1.20 9.76
C GLY A 307 11.79 2.62 9.52
N LEU A 308 11.92 3.11 8.29
CA LEU A 308 11.41 4.43 7.91
C LEU A 308 9.88 4.53 8.05
N ILE A 309 9.14 3.50 7.65
CA ILE A 309 7.68 3.42 7.80
C ILE A 309 7.28 3.40 9.29
N MET A 310 8.00 2.63 10.11
CA MET A 310 7.77 2.56 11.57
C MET A 310 7.96 3.91 12.23
N GLU A 311 9.04 4.63 11.92
CA GLU A 311 9.33 5.94 12.49
C GLU A 311 8.30 7.00 12.09
N GLU A 312 7.82 6.99 10.86
CA GLU A 312 6.85 7.97 10.37
C GLU A 312 5.39 7.67 10.77
N ALA A 313 5.10 6.48 11.32
CA ALA A 313 3.74 5.94 11.49
C ALA A 313 2.85 6.78 12.42
N GLU A 314 3.43 7.42 13.44
CA GLU A 314 2.69 8.25 14.40
C GLU A 314 2.31 9.63 13.84
N ILE A 315 2.93 10.06 12.73
CA ILE A 315 2.64 11.37 12.12
C ILE A 315 1.65 11.16 10.98
N VAL A 316 0.40 11.52 11.24
CA VAL A 316 -0.71 11.36 10.28
C VAL A 316 -0.77 12.51 9.26
N GLN A 317 -0.12 13.64 9.52
CA GLN A 317 -0.07 14.76 8.58
C GLN A 317 0.75 14.37 7.33
N PRO A 318 0.33 14.81 6.13
CA PRO A 318 1.10 14.56 4.93
C PRO A 318 2.47 15.23 4.99
N TYR A 319 3.46 14.60 4.35
CA TYR A 319 4.80 15.16 4.33
C TYR A 319 4.89 16.52 3.61
N PHE A 320 5.87 17.33 4.02
CA PHE A 320 6.31 18.53 3.34
C PHE A 320 7.52 18.23 2.46
N ASN A 321 7.50 18.67 1.20
CA ASN A 321 8.70 18.65 0.37
C ASN A 321 9.59 19.84 0.75
N ILE A 322 10.75 19.55 1.34
CA ILE A 322 11.62 20.59 1.90
C ILE A 322 12.18 21.53 0.83
N HIS A 323 12.49 21.05 -0.37
CA HIS A 323 12.90 21.94 -1.47
C HIS A 323 11.78 22.92 -1.87
N LYS A 324 10.50 22.50 -1.81
CA LYS A 324 9.37 23.38 -2.08
C LYS A 324 9.17 24.41 -0.98
N VAL A 325 9.37 24.02 0.28
CA VAL A 325 9.33 24.91 1.45
C VAL A 325 10.43 25.98 1.34
N TYR A 326 11.69 25.60 1.16
CA TYR A 326 12.80 26.55 1.03
C TYR A 326 12.70 27.44 -0.22
N LYS A 327 12.22 26.90 -1.34
CA LYS A 327 11.92 27.72 -2.53
C LYS A 327 10.88 28.81 -2.20
N LYS A 328 9.91 28.51 -1.34
CA LYS A 328 8.87 29.47 -0.94
C LYS A 328 9.41 30.53 0.03
N LEU A 329 10.41 30.19 0.83
CA LEU A 329 11.15 31.10 1.72
C LEU A 329 12.23 31.92 1.00
N GLU A 330 12.52 31.61 -0.26
CA GLU A 330 13.62 32.21 -1.04
C GLU A 330 15.00 32.00 -0.37
N ARG A 331 15.20 30.81 0.22
CA ARG A 331 16.42 30.44 0.94
C ARG A 331 17.07 29.18 0.38
N ASN A 332 18.38 29.03 0.63
CA ASN A 332 19.13 27.81 0.29
C ASN A 332 18.71 26.65 1.19
N VAL A 333 18.57 25.48 0.59
CA VAL A 333 18.09 24.27 1.29
C VAL A 333 19.17 23.76 2.25
N GLU A 334 18.81 23.61 3.52
CA GLU A 334 19.68 22.99 4.51
C GLU A 334 19.64 21.46 4.44
N ALA A 335 20.63 20.82 5.05
CA ALA A 335 20.64 19.36 5.20
C ALA A 335 19.40 18.89 5.99
N MET A 336 18.73 17.85 5.48
CA MET A 336 17.49 17.31 6.06
C MET A 336 17.56 17.07 7.57
N ASN A 337 18.70 16.55 8.07
CA ASN A 337 18.86 16.27 9.49
C ASN A 337 18.82 17.56 10.33
N ARG A 338 19.41 18.67 9.83
CA ARG A 338 19.34 19.98 10.50
C ARG A 338 17.90 20.51 10.53
N VAL A 339 17.13 20.32 9.45
CA VAL A 339 15.72 20.70 9.39
C VAL A 339 14.91 19.94 10.44
N ILE A 340 15.13 18.62 10.56
CA ILE A 340 14.50 17.77 11.58
C ILE A 340 14.87 18.24 12.98
N GLU A 341 16.17 18.41 13.27
CA GLU A 341 16.66 18.89 14.56
C GLU A 341 16.07 20.25 14.97
N LYS A 342 15.94 21.19 14.02
CA LYS A 342 15.30 22.48 14.29
C LYS A 342 13.83 22.34 14.67
N LEU A 343 13.08 21.49 13.97
CA LEU A 343 11.66 21.23 14.29
C LEU A 343 11.52 20.56 15.66
N GLU A 344 12.38 19.57 15.96
CA GLU A 344 12.38 18.88 17.25
C GLU A 344 12.75 19.80 18.42
N LYS A 345 13.75 20.68 18.25
CA LYS A 345 14.11 21.70 19.24
C LYS A 345 12.96 22.68 19.55
N ASN A 346 12.02 22.84 18.62
CA ASN A 346 10.82 23.65 18.79
C ASN A 346 9.59 22.83 19.25
N GLY A 347 9.79 21.58 19.70
CA GLY A 347 8.73 20.75 20.28
C GLY A 347 7.87 19.97 19.28
N PHE A 348 8.21 20.01 17.98
CA PHE A 348 7.49 19.25 16.97
C PHE A 348 8.10 17.86 16.75
N LYS A 349 7.25 16.87 16.44
CA LYS A 349 7.72 15.59 15.89
C LYS A 349 8.11 15.82 14.45
N ALA A 350 9.28 15.36 14.03
CA ALA A 350 9.71 15.45 12.64
C ALA A 350 10.47 14.19 12.21
N ARG A 351 10.03 13.55 11.13
CA ARG A 351 10.66 12.32 10.62
C ARG A 351 10.80 12.40 9.10
N ARG A 352 11.81 11.73 8.56
CA ARG A 352 11.89 11.47 7.12
C ARG A 352 10.71 10.59 6.70
N THR A 353 10.42 10.54 5.41
CA THR A 353 9.35 9.68 4.90
C THR A 353 9.76 8.81 3.72
N HIS A 354 9.18 7.62 3.64
CA HIS A 354 9.39 6.69 2.53
C HIS A 354 8.80 7.19 1.20
N PHE A 355 7.83 8.11 1.24
CA PHE A 355 7.21 8.66 0.03
C PHE A 355 8.16 9.50 -0.82
N SER A 356 9.17 10.12 -0.20
CA SER A 356 10.10 11.01 -0.89
C SER A 356 11.40 11.20 -0.12
N ASN A 357 12.52 11.10 -0.83
CA ASN A 357 13.85 11.47 -0.30
C ASN A 357 13.95 12.94 0.13
N PHE A 358 12.99 13.78 -0.26
CA PHE A 358 12.90 15.20 0.06
C PHE A 358 11.77 15.54 1.04
N GLY A 359 11.10 14.52 1.57
CA GLY A 359 9.92 14.66 2.41
C GLY A 359 10.25 14.61 3.90
N ILE A 360 9.61 15.49 4.67
CA ILE A 360 9.54 15.42 6.13
C ILE A 360 8.07 15.35 6.55
N LYS A 361 7.71 14.36 7.35
CA LYS A 361 6.46 14.38 8.10
C LYS A 361 6.68 15.10 9.42
N THR A 362 5.77 16.00 9.75
CA THR A 362 5.77 16.71 11.03
C THR A 362 4.35 17.09 11.43
N ASN A 363 4.12 17.23 12.74
CA ASN A 363 2.87 17.79 13.26
C ASN A 363 2.85 19.33 13.25
N ALA A 364 3.92 19.99 12.79
CA ALA A 364 3.95 21.43 12.55
C ALA A 364 3.10 21.82 11.34
N SER A 365 2.40 22.94 11.44
CA SER A 365 1.80 23.64 10.30
C SER A 365 2.86 24.23 9.38
N VAL A 366 2.47 24.57 8.16
CA VAL A 366 3.40 25.18 7.20
C VAL A 366 3.94 26.53 7.69
N PHE A 367 3.14 27.28 8.47
CA PHE A 367 3.51 28.60 8.96
C PHE A 367 4.53 28.49 10.11
N GLU A 368 4.35 27.51 11.01
CA GLU A 368 5.36 27.19 12.03
C GLU A 368 6.68 26.73 11.39
N ILE A 369 6.62 25.92 10.33
CA ILE A 369 7.81 25.54 9.56
C ILE A 369 8.51 26.78 8.99
N TYR A 370 7.76 27.73 8.43
CA TYR A 370 8.35 28.98 7.90
C TYR A 370 8.99 29.86 8.97
N GLN A 371 8.47 29.84 10.20
CA GLN A 371 9.07 30.60 11.31
C GLN A 371 10.35 29.95 11.83
N ILE A 372 10.44 28.63 11.80
CA ILE A 372 11.58 27.86 12.33
C ILE A 372 12.76 27.82 11.36
N LEU A 373 12.49 27.73 10.05
CA LEU A 373 13.52 27.59 9.02
C LEU A 373 14.05 28.95 8.58
#